data_AF-A0A7Y2PA88-F1
#
_entry.id   AF-A0A7Y2PA88-F1
#
_cell.length_a   1.000
_cell.length_b   1.000
_cell.length_c   1.000
_cell.angle_alpha   90.00
_cell.angle_beta   90.00
_cell.angle_gamma   90.00
#
_symmetry.space_group_name_H-M   'P 1'
#
loop_
_entity.id
_entity.type
_entity.pdbx_description
1 polymer ?
#
loop_
_entity_poly.entity_id
_entity_poly.type
_entity_poly.pdbx_seq_one_letter_code
_entity_poly.pdbx_strand_id
1 'polypeptide(L)'
;MKIEIVKDAPGENLESLGVLSWPIWEKEASEFPWTYDDREVCYLLEGDVIVTPEGGEPVRFGKGDLVTFPAGMRCKWKILEDVRKHYRFG
;
A
#
# COMPACT_ATOMS: atom_id res chain seq x y z
N MET A 1 -2.54 4.82 15.28
CA MET A 1 -2.14 3.89 14.21
C MET A 1 -1.75 4.74 12.99
N LYS A 2 -0.57 4.57 12.42
CA LYS A 2 -0.05 5.42 11.32
C LYS A 2 0.33 4.55 10.13
N ILE A 3 0.09 5.03 8.92
CA ILE A 3 0.58 4.41 7.69
C ILE A 3 2.07 4.77 7.56
N GLU A 4 2.93 3.77 7.38
CA GLU A 4 4.36 3.97 7.15
C GLU A 4 4.64 3.86 5.66
N ILE A 5 5.41 4.81 5.12
CA ILE A 5 5.77 4.85 3.70
C ILE A 5 7.27 5.02 3.61
N VAL A 6 7.94 4.07 2.94
CA VAL A 6 9.32 4.20 2.50
C VAL A 6 9.28 4.57 1.03
N LYS A 7 9.62 5.82 0.72
CA LYS A 7 9.69 6.34 -0.64
C LYS A 7 10.87 5.73 -1.40
N ASP A 8 10.65 5.39 -2.66
CA ASP A 8 11.68 4.84 -3.56
C ASP A 8 12.50 3.73 -2.88
N ALA A 9 11.80 2.71 -2.36
CA ALA A 9 12.41 1.69 -1.52
C ALA A 9 13.59 1.03 -2.25
N PRO A 10 14.80 1.04 -1.66
CA PRO A 10 15.99 0.55 -2.33
C PRO A 10 15.90 -0.97 -2.56
N GLY A 11 16.55 -1.45 -3.62
CA GLY A 11 16.52 -2.87 -4.01
C GLY A 11 16.86 -3.83 -2.86
N GLU A 12 17.83 -3.47 -2.02
CA GLU A 12 18.24 -4.26 -0.85
C GLU A 12 17.08 -4.49 0.15
N ASN A 13 16.20 -3.50 0.33
CA ASN A 13 15.00 -3.65 1.18
C ASN A 13 14.02 -4.64 0.56
N LEU A 14 13.84 -4.58 -0.77
CA LEU A 14 12.91 -5.44 -1.49
C LEU A 14 13.39 -6.90 -1.54
N GLU A 15 14.70 -7.09 -1.72
CA GLU A 15 15.35 -8.41 -1.71
C GLU A 15 15.27 -9.04 -0.31
N SER A 16 15.63 -8.28 0.73
CA SER A 16 15.59 -8.76 2.12
C SER A 16 14.18 -9.16 2.58
N LEU A 17 13.15 -8.46 2.08
CA LEU A 17 11.75 -8.75 2.38
C LEU A 17 11.16 -9.85 1.47
N GLY A 18 11.87 -10.22 0.40
CA GLY A 18 11.40 -11.17 -0.61
C GLY A 18 10.19 -10.65 -1.41
N VAL A 19 10.07 -9.34 -1.59
CA VAL A 19 8.87 -8.68 -2.15
C VAL A 19 8.48 -9.26 -3.51
N LEU A 20 9.45 -9.59 -4.34
CA LEU A 20 9.23 -10.14 -5.69
C LEU A 20 8.53 -11.52 -5.68
N SER A 21 8.52 -12.21 -4.55
CA SER A 21 7.83 -13.50 -4.37
C SER A 21 6.39 -13.36 -3.85
N TRP A 22 5.99 -12.17 -3.43
CA TRP A 22 4.67 -11.92 -2.86
C TRP A 22 3.60 -11.98 -3.95
N PRO A 23 2.35 -12.33 -3.61
CA PRO A 23 1.25 -12.24 -4.56
C PRO A 23 1.09 -10.81 -5.09
N ILE A 24 0.60 -10.71 -6.32
CA ILE A 24 0.29 -9.43 -6.97
C ILE A 24 -1.21 -9.16 -6.84
N TRP A 25 -1.54 -7.91 -6.57
CA TRP A 25 -2.89 -7.38 -6.63
C TRP A 25 -2.94 -6.22 -7.60
N GLU A 26 -4.02 -6.18 -8.38
CA GLU A 26 -4.25 -5.21 -9.44
C GLU A 26 -5.67 -4.64 -9.31
N LYS A 27 -5.81 -3.33 -9.54
CA LYS A 27 -7.13 -2.69 -9.54
C LYS A 27 -7.14 -1.40 -10.36
N GLU A 28 -8.23 -1.20 -11.07
CA GLU A 28 -8.51 0.02 -11.84
C GLU A 28 -8.74 1.25 -10.96
N ALA A 29 -8.57 2.44 -11.55
CA ALA A 29 -8.91 3.72 -10.94
C ALA A 29 -10.33 3.71 -10.36
N SER A 30 -10.41 3.77 -9.03
CA SER A 30 -11.63 3.58 -8.26
C SER A 30 -11.48 4.09 -6.84
N GLU A 31 -12.60 4.26 -6.14
CA GLU A 31 -12.62 4.77 -4.77
C GLU A 31 -13.54 3.90 -3.90
N PHE A 32 -13.01 3.35 -2.79
CA PHE A 32 -13.73 2.40 -1.95
C PHE A 32 -13.25 2.41 -0.50
N PRO A 33 -14.12 2.08 0.48
CA PRO A 33 -13.70 1.88 1.86
C PRO A 33 -12.95 0.55 2.02
N TRP A 34 -11.96 0.51 2.92
CA TRP A 34 -11.20 -0.69 3.24
C TRP A 34 -10.88 -0.77 4.73
N THR A 35 -10.85 -1.99 5.27
CA THR A 35 -10.45 -2.26 6.64
C THR A 35 -9.31 -3.28 6.62
N TYR A 36 -8.23 -2.99 7.31
CA TYR A 36 -7.11 -3.90 7.49
C TYR A 36 -7.33 -4.70 8.78
N ASP A 37 -7.77 -5.95 8.66
CA ASP A 37 -7.93 -6.84 9.82
C ASP A 37 -6.55 -7.22 10.42
N ASP A 38 -5.56 -7.41 9.55
CA ASP A 38 -4.17 -7.69 9.89
C ASP A 38 -3.23 -6.62 9.34
N ARG A 39 -1.97 -6.64 9.78
CA ARG A 39 -0.92 -5.79 9.20
C ARG A 39 -0.71 -6.20 7.74
N GLU A 40 -0.69 -5.21 6.85
CA GLU A 40 -0.36 -5.41 5.44
C GLU A 40 0.89 -4.62 5.09
N VAL A 41 1.83 -5.25 4.40
CA VAL A 41 2.95 -4.57 3.73
C VAL A 41 2.77 -4.74 2.23
N CYS A 42 2.80 -3.64 1.49
CA CYS A 42 2.70 -3.67 0.04
C CYS A 42 3.76 -2.81 -0.64
N TYR A 43 4.21 -3.25 -1.81
CA TYR A 43 5.14 -2.52 -2.67
C TYR A 43 4.45 -2.21 -3.99
N LEU A 44 4.40 -0.93 -4.36
CA LEU A 44 3.72 -0.50 -5.58
C LEU A 44 4.66 -0.63 -6.77
N LEU A 45 4.26 -1.47 -7.72
CA LEU A 45 4.91 -1.61 -9.02
C LEU A 45 4.48 -0.48 -9.96
N GLU A 46 3.19 -0.13 -9.92
CA GLU A 46 2.53 0.86 -10.78
C GLU A 46 1.35 1.51 -10.04
N GLY A 47 0.92 2.68 -10.52
CA GLY A 47 -0.24 3.42 -10.03
C GLY A 47 0.08 4.57 -9.07
N ASP A 48 -0.98 5.30 -8.74
CA ASP A 48 -0.99 6.45 -7.84
C ASP A 48 -2.24 6.40 -6.96
N VAL A 49 -2.03 6.37 -5.65
CA VAL A 49 -3.07 6.06 -4.67
C VAL A 49 -3.04 7.09 -3.55
N ILE A 50 -4.22 7.53 -3.14
CA ILE A 50 -4.45 8.25 -1.89
C ILE A 50 -5.21 7.34 -0.93
N VAL A 51 -4.68 7.16 0.27
CA VAL A 51 -5.38 6.49 1.36
C VAL A 51 -5.66 7.49 2.47
N THR A 52 -6.92 7.57 2.88
CA THR A 52 -7.35 8.43 3.99
C THR A 52 -7.77 7.57 5.18
N PRO A 53 -6.99 7.49 6.27
CA PRO A 53 -7.41 6.83 7.50
C PRO A 53 -8.64 7.52 8.11
N GLU A 54 -9.49 6.74 8.79
CA GLU A 54 -10.60 7.30 9.56
C GLU A 54 -10.07 8.21 10.68
N GLY A 55 -10.44 9.50 10.64
CA GLY A 55 -9.97 10.51 11.60
C GLY A 55 -8.51 10.96 11.41
N GLY A 56 -7.89 10.64 10.26
CA GLY A 56 -6.52 11.03 9.93
C GLY A 56 -6.39 11.81 8.62
N GLU A 57 -5.17 12.29 8.36
CA GLU A 57 -4.83 12.98 7.12
C GLU A 57 -4.61 11.99 5.96
N PRO A 58 -4.97 12.37 4.72
CA PRO A 58 -4.71 11.56 3.54
C PRO A 58 -3.21 11.39 3.29
N VAL A 59 -2.81 10.19 2.89
CA VAL A 59 -1.44 9.87 2.45
C VAL A 59 -1.44 9.45 0.99
N ARG A 60 -0.48 9.95 0.22
CA ARG A 60 -0.32 9.62 -1.22
C ARG A 60 0.97 8.83 -1.46
N PHE A 61 0.84 7.74 -2.19
CA PHE A 61 1.95 6.86 -2.54
C PHE A 61 1.72 6.27 -3.94
N GLY A 62 2.81 5.91 -4.60
CA GLY A 62 2.80 5.44 -5.98
C GLY A 62 3.91 4.43 -6.25
N LYS A 63 4.17 4.21 -7.54
CA LYS A 63 5.25 3.34 -8.02
C LYS A 63 6.57 3.56 -7.26
N GLY A 64 7.16 2.47 -6.78
CA GLY A 64 8.43 2.46 -6.04
C GLY A 64 8.29 2.59 -4.53
N ASP A 65 7.09 2.91 -4.03
CA ASP A 65 6.86 3.06 -2.60
C ASP A 65 6.58 1.70 -1.92
N LEU A 66 7.18 1.49 -0.76
CA LEU A 66 6.84 0.41 0.16
C LEU A 66 5.98 0.98 1.29
N VAL A 67 4.78 0.45 1.44
CA VAL A 67 3.76 0.95 2.36
C VAL A 67 3.40 -0.12 3.38
N THR A 68 3.33 0.25 4.65
CA THR A 68 2.84 -0.61 5.72
C THR A 68 1.58 -0.03 6.33
N PHE A 69 0.51 -0.82 6.33
CA PHE A 69 -0.75 -0.53 6.98
C PHE A 69 -0.84 -1.31 8.30
N PRO A 70 -1.18 -0.66 9.42
CA PRO A 70 -1.33 -1.33 10.71
C PRO A 70 -2.66 -2.09 10.78
N ALA A 71 -2.66 -3.20 11.52
CA ALA A 71 -3.86 -3.97 11.85
C ALA A 71 -4.90 -3.12 12.57
N GLY A 72 -6.18 -3.37 12.29
CA GLY A 72 -7.33 -2.66 12.83
C GLY A 72 -7.62 -1.29 12.19
N MET A 73 -6.88 -0.89 11.15
CA MET A 73 -7.08 0.41 10.50
C MET A 73 -8.26 0.37 9.53
N ARG A 74 -9.17 1.34 9.69
CA ARG A 74 -10.18 1.69 8.68
C ARG A 74 -9.72 2.88 7.86
N CYS A 75 -9.89 2.80 6.55
CA CYS A 75 -9.47 3.86 5.64
C CYS A 75 -10.32 3.87 4.37
N LYS A 76 -10.18 4.94 3.58
CA LYS A 76 -10.71 5.05 2.24
C LYS A 76 -9.57 5.00 1.24
N TRP A 77 -9.65 4.09 0.29
CA TRP A 77 -8.74 4.04 -0.86
C TRP A 77 -9.31 4.86 -2.00
N LYS A 78 -8.45 5.68 -2.62
CA LYS A 78 -8.71 6.38 -3.86
C LYS A 78 -7.55 6.13 -4.82
N ILE A 79 -7.79 5.26 -5.79
CA ILE A 79 -6.84 4.91 -6.84
C ILE A 79 -7.05 5.94 -7.97
N LEU A 80 -6.04 6.79 -8.19
CA LEU A 80 -6.06 7.84 -9.21
C LEU A 80 -5.64 7.30 -10.58
N GLU A 81 -4.70 6.35 -10.58
CA GLU A 81 -4.21 5.62 -11.75
C GLU A 81 -4.15 4.13 -11.42
N ASP A 82 -4.45 3.26 -12.38
CA ASP A 82 -4.49 1.81 -12.21
C ASP A 82 -3.28 1.30 -11.43
N VAL A 83 -3.55 0.57 -10.36
CA VAL A 83 -2.55 0.16 -9.39
C VAL A 83 -2.18 -1.30 -9.58
N ARG A 84 -0.89 -1.58 -9.47
CA ARG A 84 -0.34 -2.93 -9.40
C ARG A 84 0.65 -2.98 -8.24
N LYS A 85 0.43 -3.89 -7.28
CA LYS A 85 1.25 -3.98 -6.07
C LYS A 85 1.54 -5.42 -5.68
N HIS A 86 2.74 -5.67 -5.16
CA HIS A 86 3.00 -6.84 -4.33
C HIS A 86 2.42 -6.59 -2.93
N TYR A 87 1.85 -7.60 -2.29
CA TYR A 87 1.29 -7.46 -0.95
C TYR A 87 1.55 -8.69 -0.09
N ARG A 88 1.68 -8.48 1.23
CA ARG A 88 1.79 -9.54 2.22
C ARG A 88 1.05 -9.15 3.49
N PHE A 89 0.19 -10.05 3.95
CA PHE A 89 -0.42 -9.97 5.28
C PHE A 89 0.47 -10.67 6.31
N GLY A 90 0.57 -10.11 7.52
CA GLY A 90 1.33 -10.69 8.64
C GLY A 90 2.05 -9.68 9.52
#